data_AF-A0A2D6Y9Z5-F1
#
_entry.id   AF-A0A2D6Y9Z5-F1
#
_cell.length_a   1.000
_cell.length_b   1.000
_cell.length_c   1.000
_cell.angle_alpha   90.00
_cell.angle_beta   90.00
_cell.angle_gamma   90.00
#
_symmetry.space_group_name_H-M   'P 1'
#
loop_
_entity.id
_entity.type
_entity.pdbx_description
1 polymer ?
#
loop_
_entity_poly.entity_id
_entity_poly.type
_entity_poly.pdbx_seq_one_letter_code
_entity_poly.pdbx_strand_id
1 'polypeptide(L)'
;MAGEFAPNVGLESGKQIGLSYDQVTSTEVAIGDVQNYLMVADFMHPNKRLLKNANRNNLLLITGMLTAKSIHIEIETEKKIDAAAKTEFSKLFNGKFESGHASENKLVMSANDIGLFPIAAKVHRIDFDGGQFVNTTLLSDRRNLL
;
A
#
# COMPACT_ATOMS: atom_id res chain seq x y z
N MET A 1 -18.84 14.31 -5.44
CA MET A 1 -18.89 14.06 -6.89
C MET A 1 -17.59 13.41 -7.28
N ALA A 2 -17.61 12.12 -7.62
CA ALA A 2 -16.45 11.46 -8.19
C ALA A 2 -16.35 11.93 -9.65
N GLY A 3 -15.25 12.58 -10.01
CA GLY A 3 -14.97 12.91 -11.41
C GLY A 3 -14.82 11.63 -12.20
N GLU A 4 -15.55 11.54 -13.31
CA GLU A 4 -15.46 10.44 -14.26
C GLU A 4 -14.03 10.43 -14.83
N PHE A 5 -13.27 9.38 -14.57
CA PHE A 5 -11.93 9.19 -15.12
C PHE A 5 -12.08 8.81 -16.59
N ALA A 6 -11.81 9.76 -17.49
CA ALA A 6 -11.76 9.56 -18.93
C ALA A 6 -10.28 9.44 -19.38
N PRO A 7 -9.68 8.24 -19.41
CA PRO A 7 -8.26 8.05 -19.76
C PRO A 7 -7.90 8.46 -21.20
N ASN A 8 -8.88 8.81 -22.02
CA ASN A 8 -8.68 9.20 -23.43
C ASN A 8 -8.20 10.65 -23.62
N VAL A 9 -8.02 11.44 -22.55
CA VAL A 9 -7.57 12.82 -22.72
C VAL A 9 -6.04 12.90 -22.75
N GLY A 10 -5.50 12.90 -23.97
CA GLY A 10 -4.18 13.42 -24.29
C GLY A 10 -2.97 12.49 -24.09
N LEU A 11 -3.15 11.28 -23.58
CA LEU A 11 -2.10 10.25 -23.51
C LEU A 11 -2.42 9.09 -24.46
N GLU A 12 -1.99 9.21 -25.72
CA GLU A 12 -2.19 8.16 -26.74
C GLU A 12 -1.22 6.98 -26.58
N SER A 13 0.02 7.25 -26.14
CA SER A 13 1.03 6.22 -25.84
C SER A 13 1.97 6.64 -24.71
N GLY A 14 2.21 5.72 -23.77
CA GLY A 14 3.12 5.89 -22.65
C GLY A 14 4.33 4.98 -22.81
N LYS A 15 5.52 5.48 -22.48
CA LYS A 15 6.76 4.69 -22.47
C LYS A 15 7.00 4.09 -21.09
N GLN A 16 6.84 4.89 -20.03
CA GLN A 16 7.14 4.47 -18.67
C GLN A 16 6.29 5.24 -17.66
N ILE A 17 5.83 4.53 -16.62
CA ILE A 17 5.30 5.14 -15.40
C ILE A 17 6.19 4.71 -14.24
N GLY A 18 6.77 5.69 -13.56
CA GLY A 18 7.57 5.51 -12.35
C GLY A 18 6.79 5.95 -11.12
N LEU A 19 6.89 5.18 -10.04
CA LEU A 19 6.40 5.55 -8.73
C LEU A 19 7.52 5.37 -7.73
N SER A 20 7.86 6.44 -7.02
CA SER A 20 8.87 6.41 -5.96
C SER A 20 8.36 7.11 -4.71
N TYR A 21 8.99 6.77 -3.59
CA TYR A 21 8.57 7.18 -2.26
C TYR A 21 9.79 7.71 -1.51
N ASP A 22 9.59 8.74 -0.71
CA ASP A 22 10.63 9.31 0.15
C ASP A 22 10.12 9.48 1.59
N GLN A 23 11.06 9.67 2.52
CA GLN A 23 10.84 9.76 3.96
C GLN A 23 10.08 8.52 4.47
N VAL A 24 10.53 7.35 4.00
CA VAL A 24 9.91 6.07 4.36
C VAL A 24 10.27 5.72 5.80
N THR A 25 9.25 5.44 6.60
CA THR A 25 9.39 4.96 7.97
C THR A 25 8.80 3.57 8.08
N SER A 26 9.50 2.71 8.83
CA SER A 26 9.06 1.35 9.13
C SER A 26 8.66 1.25 10.59
N THR A 27 7.50 0.65 10.82
CA THR A 27 7.07 0.22 12.14
C THR A 27 6.86 -1.27 12.10
N GLU A 28 7.50 -2.03 12.99
CA GLU A 28 7.41 -3.48 13.05
C GLU A 28 7.30 -3.96 14.50
N VAL A 29 6.47 -4.97 14.70
CA VAL A 29 6.37 -5.77 15.91
C VAL A 29 6.98 -7.14 15.60
N ALA A 30 7.90 -7.59 16.44
CA ALA A 30 8.54 -8.89 16.26
C ALA A 30 7.50 -10.01 16.30
N ILE A 31 7.47 -10.86 15.28
CA ILE A 31 6.47 -11.92 15.17
C ILE A 31 6.54 -12.89 16.36
N GLY A 32 7.73 -13.16 16.90
CA GLY A 32 7.91 -14.03 18.06
C GLY A 32 7.17 -13.54 19.30
N ASP A 33 7.17 -12.22 19.55
CA ASP A 33 6.44 -11.63 20.67
C ASP A 33 4.93 -11.80 20.50
N VAL A 34 4.43 -11.65 19.26
CA VAL A 34 3.01 -11.83 18.96
C VAL A 34 2.60 -13.29 19.08
N GLN A 35 3.41 -14.22 18.59
CA GLN A 35 3.16 -15.66 18.73
C GLN A 35 3.14 -16.07 20.20
N ASN A 36 4.12 -15.62 20.99
CA ASN A 36 4.17 -15.90 22.42
C ASN A 36 2.92 -15.34 23.14
N TYR A 37 2.51 -14.11 22.81
CA TYR A 37 1.27 -13.55 23.33
C TYR A 37 0.05 -14.40 22.96
N LEU A 38 -0.09 -14.82 21.71
CA LEU A 38 -1.22 -15.64 21.25
C LEU A 38 -1.23 -17.07 21.83
N MET A 39 -0.04 -17.63 22.14
CA MET A 39 0.09 -18.91 22.84
C MET A 39 -0.31 -18.84 24.30
N VAL A 40 0.08 -17.77 25.01
CA VAL A 40 -0.17 -17.60 26.45
C VAL A 40 -1.54 -17.00 26.73
N ALA A 41 -2.11 -16.27 25.77
CA ALA A 41 -3.45 -15.71 25.86
C ALA A 41 -4.48 -16.85 25.92
N ASP A 42 -4.82 -17.25 27.14
CA ASP A 42 -5.93 -18.14 27.38
C ASP A 42 -7.22 -17.40 27.00
N PHE A 43 -7.86 -17.85 25.93
CA PHE A 43 -9.18 -17.35 25.52
C PHE A 43 -10.23 -17.90 26.50
N MET A 44 -10.14 -17.62 27.80
CA MET A 44 -11.05 -18.13 28.84
C MET A 44 -12.52 -17.81 28.55
N HIS A 45 -12.78 -16.72 27.80
CA HIS A 45 -14.09 -16.37 27.28
C HIS A 45 -13.94 -15.87 25.84
N PRO A 46 -13.66 -16.76 24.88
CA PRO A 46 -13.39 -16.34 23.51
C PRO A 46 -14.64 -15.72 22.91
N ASN A 47 -14.47 -14.61 22.21
CA ASN A 47 -15.53 -14.11 21.35
C ASN A 47 -15.84 -15.19 20.29
N LYS A 48 -17.06 -15.77 20.31
CA LYS A 48 -17.47 -16.85 19.40
C LYS A 48 -17.28 -16.48 17.92
N ARG A 49 -17.48 -15.21 17.56
CA ARG A 49 -17.29 -14.73 16.18
C ARG A 49 -15.80 -14.68 15.84
N LEU A 50 -14.95 -14.28 16.78
CA LEU A 50 -13.50 -14.33 16.60
C LEU A 50 -13.02 -15.76 16.40
N LEU A 51 -13.38 -16.69 17.29
CA LEU A 51 -13.01 -18.10 17.16
C LEU A 51 -13.51 -18.76 15.88
N LYS A 52 -14.74 -18.47 15.46
CA LYS A 52 -15.27 -19.00 14.20
C LYS A 52 -14.45 -18.55 12.99
N ASN A 53 -13.93 -17.31 13.00
CA ASN A 53 -13.06 -16.81 11.92
C ASN A 53 -11.62 -17.28 12.08
N ALA A 54 -11.14 -17.42 13.32
CA ALA A 54 -9.84 -17.98 13.67
C ALA A 54 -9.72 -19.41 13.14
N ASN A 55 -10.66 -20.29 13.49
CA ASN A 55 -10.69 -21.70 13.04
C ASN A 55 -10.95 -21.86 11.53
N ARG A 56 -11.28 -20.77 10.82
CA ARG A 56 -11.40 -20.76 9.34
C ARG A 56 -10.14 -20.19 8.68
N ASN A 57 -9.10 -19.90 9.47
CA ASN A 57 -7.86 -19.25 9.03
C ASN A 57 -8.12 -17.93 8.29
N ASN A 58 -9.17 -17.20 8.66
CA ASN A 58 -9.55 -15.93 8.02
C ASN A 58 -8.93 -14.70 8.67
N LEU A 59 -8.12 -14.88 9.71
CA LEU A 59 -7.52 -13.78 10.45
C LEU A 59 -6.18 -13.40 9.83
N LEU A 60 -6.05 -12.12 9.51
CA LEU A 60 -4.81 -11.50 9.07
C LEU A 60 -4.30 -10.59 10.17
N LEU A 61 -2.99 -10.67 10.40
CA LEU A 61 -2.26 -9.89 11.36
C LEU A 61 -1.24 -9.04 10.61
N ILE A 62 -1.34 -7.73 10.75
CA ILE A 62 -0.33 -6.80 10.25
C ILE A 62 0.70 -6.64 11.35
N THR A 63 1.92 -7.13 11.12
CA THR A 63 3.03 -7.02 12.07
C THR A 63 4.00 -5.92 11.70
N GLY A 64 3.95 -5.43 10.47
CA GLY A 64 4.76 -4.29 10.06
C GLY A 64 4.08 -3.45 8.99
N MET A 65 4.47 -2.18 8.93
CA MET A 65 3.97 -1.24 7.95
C MET A 65 5.11 -0.32 7.51
N LEU A 66 5.24 -0.13 6.20
CA LEU A 66 6.03 0.94 5.61
C LEU A 66 5.10 2.07 5.26
N THR A 67 5.44 3.26 5.72
CA THR A 67 4.72 4.49 5.38
C THR A 67 5.68 5.49 4.76
N ALA A 68 5.23 6.18 3.74
CA ALA A 68 5.96 7.30 3.13
C ALA A 68 5.27 8.61 3.48
N LYS A 69 6.05 9.69 3.56
CA LYS A 69 5.52 11.05 3.67
C LYS A 69 5.58 11.81 2.36
N SER A 70 6.31 11.28 1.38
CA SER A 70 6.45 11.88 0.06
C SER A 70 6.26 10.84 -1.02
N ILE A 71 5.51 11.19 -2.07
CA ILE A 71 5.25 10.37 -3.25
C ILE A 71 5.68 11.15 -4.47
N HIS A 72 6.44 10.50 -5.35
CA HIS A 72 6.82 11.03 -6.64
C HIS A 72 6.31 10.10 -7.74
N ILE A 73 5.60 10.66 -8.70
CA ILE A 73 5.06 9.98 -9.87
C ILE A 73 5.74 10.58 -11.09
N GLU A 74 6.23 9.71 -11.95
CA GLU A 74 6.83 10.09 -13.22
C GLU A 74 6.07 9.41 -14.35
N ILE A 75 5.66 10.17 -15.35
CA ILE A 75 5.03 9.64 -16.56
C ILE A 75 5.86 10.12 -17.75
N GLU A 76 6.47 9.20 -18.46
CA GLU A 76 7.20 9.43 -19.70
C GLU A 76 6.39 8.90 -20.89
N THR A 77 6.22 9.72 -21.91
CA THR A 77 5.43 9.43 -23.11
C THR A 77 6.31 9.44 -24.36
N GLU A 78 5.87 8.80 -25.43
CA GLU A 78 6.61 8.83 -26.70
C GLU A 78 6.42 10.17 -27.42
N LYS A 79 5.24 10.77 -27.27
CA LYS A 79 4.88 12.07 -27.85
C LYS A 79 4.94 13.18 -26.80
N LYS A 80 5.02 14.42 -27.27
CA LYS A 80 4.96 15.62 -26.44
C LYS A 80 3.64 15.70 -25.68
N ILE A 81 3.71 15.99 -24.39
CA ILE A 81 2.54 16.15 -23.52
C ILE A 81 1.92 17.52 -23.80
N ASP A 82 0.69 17.53 -24.30
CA ASP A 82 -0.03 18.76 -24.64
C ASP A 82 -0.44 19.57 -23.39
N ALA A 83 -0.91 20.82 -23.59
CA ALA A 83 -1.33 21.67 -22.48
C ALA A 83 -2.66 21.26 -21.82
N ALA A 84 -3.51 20.53 -22.53
CA ALA A 84 -4.82 20.10 -22.05
C ALA A 84 -4.70 18.94 -21.06
N ALA A 85 -3.91 17.91 -21.40
CA ALA A 85 -3.55 16.79 -20.55
C ALA A 85 -2.96 17.27 -19.22
N LYS A 86 -2.08 18.28 -19.25
CA LYS A 86 -1.48 18.89 -18.04
C LYS A 86 -2.52 19.46 -17.09
N THR A 87 -3.51 20.15 -17.65
CA THR A 87 -4.58 20.76 -16.87
C THR A 87 -5.48 19.69 -16.26
N GLU A 88 -5.70 18.59 -16.98
CA GLU A 88 -6.51 17.49 -16.49
C GLU A 88 -5.83 16.70 -15.38
N PHE A 89 -4.53 16.40 -15.50
CA PHE A 89 -3.76 15.79 -14.41
C PHE A 89 -3.78 16.64 -13.15
N SER A 90 -3.60 17.96 -13.28
CA SER A 90 -3.65 18.87 -12.13
C SER A 90 -5.03 18.90 -11.44
N LYS A 91 -6.12 18.77 -12.22
CA LYS A 91 -7.49 18.65 -11.70
C LYS A 91 -7.74 17.32 -11.00
N LEU A 92 -7.26 16.19 -11.55
CA LEU A 92 -7.46 14.86 -10.97
C LEU A 92 -6.94 14.76 -9.54
N PHE A 93 -5.81 15.43 -9.25
CA PHE A 93 -5.19 15.41 -7.94
C PHE A 93 -5.69 16.51 -7.00
N ASN A 94 -6.71 17.31 -7.38
CA ASN A 94 -7.25 18.42 -6.59
C ASN A 94 -6.18 19.36 -6.01
N GLY A 95 -5.08 19.57 -6.74
CA GLY A 95 -3.95 20.38 -6.26
C GLY A 95 -3.16 19.79 -5.08
N LYS A 96 -3.38 18.53 -4.70
CA LYS A 96 -2.62 17.83 -3.64
C LYS A 96 -1.21 17.42 -4.08
N PHE A 97 -0.98 17.41 -5.39
CA PHE A 97 0.31 17.12 -6.00
C PHE A 97 0.77 18.37 -6.73
N GLU A 98 2.01 18.76 -6.48
CA GLU A 98 2.72 19.72 -7.30
C GLU A 98 3.08 19.03 -8.62
N SER A 99 2.60 19.56 -9.73
CA SER A 99 2.90 19.05 -11.07
C SER A 99 3.99 19.91 -11.72
N GLY A 100 4.96 19.25 -12.34
CA GLY A 100 6.10 19.86 -13.00
C GLY A 100 6.48 19.13 -14.28
N HIS A 101 7.33 19.78 -15.08
CA HIS A 101 7.89 19.20 -16.29
C HIS A 101 9.37 18.96 -16.11
N ALA A 102 9.79 17.70 -16.29
CA ALA A 102 11.19 17.40 -16.48
C ALA A 102 11.60 17.58 -17.95
N SER A 103 10.67 17.37 -18.90
CA SER A 103 10.86 17.63 -20.34
C SER A 103 9.51 17.73 -21.07
N GLU A 104 9.55 17.96 -22.39
CA GLU A 104 8.34 18.01 -23.24
C GLU A 104 7.53 16.71 -23.23
N ASN A 105 8.17 15.59 -22.92
CA ASN A 105 7.58 14.24 -22.95
C ASN A 105 7.53 13.60 -21.55
N LYS A 106 7.88 14.33 -20.49
CA LYS A 106 7.98 13.80 -19.14
C LYS A 106 7.27 14.70 -18.13
N LEU A 107 6.20 14.16 -17.55
CA LEU A 107 5.46 14.76 -16.46
C LEU A 107 5.99 14.20 -15.14
N VAL A 108 6.27 15.09 -14.19
CA VAL A 108 6.61 14.73 -12.82
C VAL A 108 5.56 15.31 -11.91
N MET A 109 5.07 14.51 -10.97
CA MET A 109 4.14 14.95 -9.95
C MET A 109 4.68 14.53 -8.60
N SER A 110 4.69 15.43 -7.65
CA SER A 110 5.15 15.15 -6.29
C SER A 110 4.18 15.69 -5.27
N ALA A 111 3.96 14.92 -4.22
CA ALA A 111 3.31 15.41 -3.03
C ALA A 111 4.22 15.13 -1.85
N ASN A 112 4.61 16.19 -1.15
CA ASN A 112 5.45 16.14 0.03
C ASN A 112 4.59 16.35 1.26
N ASP A 113 5.00 15.78 2.38
CA ASP A 113 4.32 15.88 3.67
C ASP A 113 2.83 15.51 3.63
N ILE A 114 2.47 14.47 2.86
CA ILE A 114 1.06 13.98 2.72
C ILE A 114 0.52 13.27 3.97
N GLY A 115 1.28 13.26 5.07
CA GLY A 115 1.04 12.46 6.26
C GLY A 115 1.56 11.03 6.11
N LEU A 116 1.05 10.11 6.92
CA LEU A 116 1.45 8.69 6.89
C LEU A 116 0.70 7.97 5.77
N PHE A 117 1.31 7.85 4.60
CA PHE A 117 0.74 7.09 3.49
C PHE A 117 1.29 5.66 3.49
N PRO A 118 0.44 4.63 3.67
CA PRO A 118 0.91 3.24 3.69
C PRO A 118 1.33 2.79 2.29
N ILE A 119 2.56 2.30 2.16
CA ILE A 119 3.13 1.82 0.88
C ILE A 119 3.36 0.30 0.85
N ALA A 120 3.55 -0.32 2.01
CA ALA A 120 3.64 -1.77 2.14
C ALA A 120 3.27 -2.23 3.55
N ALA A 121 2.85 -3.48 3.68
CA ALA A 121 2.55 -4.09 4.97
C ALA A 121 3.18 -5.48 5.06
N LYS A 122 3.73 -5.80 6.24
CA LYS A 122 4.11 -7.16 6.61
C LYS A 122 2.92 -7.84 7.25
N VAL A 123 2.41 -8.87 6.60
CA VAL A 123 1.12 -9.50 6.94
C VAL A 123 1.30 -10.98 7.13
N HIS A 124 0.77 -11.48 8.23
CA HIS A 124 0.72 -12.89 8.58
C HIS A 124 -0.72 -13.39 8.60
N ARG A 125 -0.96 -14.62 8.16
CA ARG A 125 -2.17 -15.37 8.48
C ARG A 125 -1.98 -15.99 9.86
N ILE A 126 -3.02 -15.93 10.70
CA ILE A 126 -3.01 -16.66 11.96
C ILE A 126 -3.76 -17.98 11.77
N ASP A 127 -3.13 -19.07 12.22
CA ASP A 127 -3.68 -20.41 12.15
C ASP A 127 -4.16 -20.83 13.54
N PHE A 128 -5.43 -21.24 13.61
CA PHE A 128 -6.06 -21.75 14.83
C PHE A 128 -6.67 -23.12 14.56
N ASP A 129 -6.54 -24.01 15.53
CA ASP A 129 -7.21 -25.30 15.53
C ASP A 129 -7.87 -25.55 16.88
N GLY A 130 -9.11 -26.02 16.88
CA GLY A 130 -9.88 -26.27 18.10
C GLY A 130 -10.03 -25.04 19.02
N GLY A 131 -9.84 -23.82 18.51
CA GLY A 131 -9.83 -22.59 19.32
C GLY A 131 -8.51 -22.28 20.02
N GLN A 132 -7.45 -23.02 19.71
CA GLN A 132 -6.09 -22.76 20.18
C GLN A 132 -5.23 -22.21 19.05
N PHE A 133 -4.34 -21.27 19.39
CA PHE A 133 -3.35 -20.78 18.45
C PHE A 133 -2.35 -21.88 18.10
N VAL A 134 -2.06 -22.05 16.81
CA VAL A 134 -1.11 -23.06 16.31
C VAL A 134 0.16 -22.38 15.79
N ASN A 135 0.02 -21.48 14.84
CA ASN A 135 1.15 -20.80 14.21
C ASN A 135 0.69 -19.53 13.45
N THR A 136 1.64 -18.85 12.83
CA THR A 136 1.38 -17.80 11.84
C THR A 136 2.17 -18.06 10.55
N THR A 137 1.56 -17.75 9.40
CA THR A 137 2.21 -17.87 8.08
C THR A 137 2.39 -16.51 7.43
N LEU A 138 3.61 -16.14 7.02
CA LEU A 138 3.89 -14.88 6.32
C LEU A 138 3.23 -14.88 4.92
N LEU A 139 2.44 -13.85 4.62
CA LEU A 139 1.73 -13.71 3.33
C LEU A 139 2.29 -12.59 2.45
N SER A 140 2.79 -11.52 3.06
CA SER A 140 3.23 -10.31 2.36
C SER A 140 4.55 -10.46 1.62
N ASP A 141 5.34 -11.49 1.95
CA ASP A 141 6.57 -11.81 1.25
C ASP A 141 6.57 -13.30 0.88
N ARG A 142 6.51 -13.59 -0.41
CA ARG A 142 6.61 -14.95 -0.98
C ARG A 142 7.98 -15.23 -1.56
N ARG A 143 8.97 -14.37 -1.33
CA ARG A 143 10.36 -14.67 -1.69
C ARG A 143 10.78 -15.85 -0.82
N ASN A 144 10.69 -17.03 -1.41
CA ASN A 144 11.14 -18.28 -0.84
C ASN A 144 12.67 -18.21 -0.81
N LEU A 145 13.23 -17.63 0.26
CA LEU A 145 14.65 -17.71 0.58
C LEU A 145 14.90 -19.06 1.27
N LEU A 146 14.69 -20.13 0.50
CA LEU A 146 15.14 -21.49 0.78
C LEU A 146 16.09 -21.90 -0.32
#